data_AF-A0A6H1R2Q8-F1
#
_entry.id   AF-A0A6H1R2Q8-F1
#
_cell.length_a   1.000
_cell.length_b   1.000
_cell.length_c   1.000
_cell.angle_alpha   90.00
_cell.angle_beta   90.00
_cell.angle_gamma   90.00
#
_symmetry.space_group_name_H-M   'P 1'
#
loop_
_entity.id
_entity.type
_entity.pdbx_description
1 polymer ?
#
loop_
_entity_poly.entity_id
_entity_poly.type
_entity_poly.pdbx_seq_one_letter_code
_entity_poly.pdbx_strand_id
1 'polypeptide(L)'
;MTARPDLPSGGSSAPATNPQPDPDPPMRLRAAIVVAAVSAVLVGLGPLLGLVVPSAPAAFLAWPLLLVLALLAPATAFVFARRGRLGAAAAMLVGPAALAPGRLVLDLQFVVDAGLATRPELLRVESLDSFAPSTGVWLLIAGHVAAIVAGFLAVWGAEHGDEGTGSHRQGLLTLVLCAGVIAAVGVLMAPFVSDDPYLLPNPALDGPLAVLIGSFLLAVAVPSAAGFVASSTDPEFARGGLLGVAAAVACVVVPPLVAAAMLDDIQFAWGPVFGLVAAIALVVLAVPAGRADSAEPADDLRLPALTRLITVSALLALVAGALALLAAAVPQVEMPYGLRDPSPYPARMLWPAGFLLVVLGVGLLLPRASRWLRPVLPVVWVVIPFAAAGVLDAVFTALQAADAQAGFGAWVAGIAVLFAALAGVVAGIAGAVERDEVDLTEIAMHRLVLFPSLVALLLAAGAFSFPVVTAPDYTAPGVFTDFGTTSWGLVVALAAVVGAAVLAPMCRAARAAALLIGAVLVVAVRVLEFPLTAERFPGAAPGLGLWFGAACAVVLLVTALAAARVPRDRH
;
A
#
# COMPACT_ATOMS: atom_id res chain seq x y z
N MET A 1 3.70 -15.70 -78.07
CA MET A 1 2.23 -15.78 -78.16
C MET A 1 1.73 -16.79 -77.13
N THR A 2 1.31 -16.31 -75.97
CA THR A 2 0.36 -16.97 -75.03
C THR A 2 -0.06 -15.89 -74.04
N ALA A 3 -1.16 -15.19 -74.36
CA ALA A 3 -1.78 -14.20 -73.49
C ALA A 3 -2.70 -14.93 -72.49
N ARG A 4 -2.60 -14.54 -71.22
CA ARG A 4 -3.48 -15.01 -70.13
C ARG A 4 -4.59 -13.96 -69.94
N PRO A 5 -5.88 -14.33 -69.78
CA PRO A 5 -6.96 -13.36 -69.63
C PRO A 5 -7.15 -12.93 -68.17
N ASP A 6 -7.33 -11.63 -67.95
CA ASP A 6 -7.70 -11.04 -66.67
C ASP A 6 -9.20 -11.27 -66.36
N LEU A 7 -9.50 -11.65 -65.11
CA LEU A 7 -10.86 -11.72 -64.57
C LEU A 7 -11.14 -10.44 -63.74
N PRO A 8 -12.34 -9.85 -63.82
CA PRO A 8 -12.72 -8.70 -63.00
C PRO A 8 -13.25 -9.16 -61.63
N SER A 9 -12.59 -8.76 -60.55
CA SER A 9 -13.15 -8.87 -59.20
C SER A 9 -14.09 -7.71 -58.93
N GLY A 10 -15.39 -8.00 -58.83
CA GLY A 10 -16.43 -7.04 -58.46
C GLY A 10 -16.20 -6.46 -57.06
N GLY A 11 -16.11 -5.14 -56.98
CA GLY A 11 -16.14 -4.41 -55.73
C GLY A 11 -17.57 -4.33 -55.20
N SER A 12 -17.85 -5.05 -54.12
CA SER A 12 -19.01 -4.81 -53.27
C SER A 12 -18.72 -3.62 -52.37
N SER A 13 -19.23 -2.43 -52.72
CA SER A 13 -19.24 -1.26 -51.85
C SER A 13 -20.40 -1.37 -50.86
N ALA A 14 -20.13 -1.85 -49.65
CA ALA A 14 -21.02 -1.66 -48.52
C ALA A 14 -21.00 -0.17 -48.11
N PRO A 15 -22.15 0.44 -47.79
CA PRO A 15 -22.19 1.87 -47.44
C PRO A 15 -21.50 2.10 -46.10
N ALA A 16 -20.55 3.03 -46.08
CA ALA A 16 -19.92 3.52 -44.86
C ALA A 16 -21.00 4.10 -43.93
N THR A 17 -21.22 3.45 -42.79
CA THR A 17 -21.91 4.05 -41.66
C THR A 17 -21.08 5.23 -41.19
N ASN A 18 -21.56 6.45 -41.42
CA ASN A 18 -20.96 7.67 -40.87
C ASN A 18 -20.73 7.48 -39.36
N PRO A 19 -19.49 7.54 -38.86
CA PRO A 19 -19.25 7.61 -37.43
C PRO A 19 -19.95 8.85 -36.91
N GLN A 20 -20.80 8.68 -35.90
CA GLN A 20 -21.39 9.79 -35.17
C GLN A 20 -20.27 10.72 -34.69
N PRO A 21 -20.38 12.05 -34.85
CA PRO A 21 -19.29 12.95 -34.48
C PRO A 21 -19.00 12.82 -32.99
N ASP A 22 -17.82 12.30 -32.68
CA ASP A 22 -17.32 12.23 -31.32
C ASP A 22 -17.28 13.66 -30.77
N PRO A 23 -17.91 13.98 -29.62
CA PRO A 23 -17.89 15.34 -29.08
C PRO A 23 -16.46 15.85 -28.91
N ASP A 24 -16.22 17.10 -29.30
CA ASP A 24 -14.91 17.73 -29.21
C ASP A 24 -14.30 17.55 -27.79
N PRO A 25 -13.01 17.19 -27.66
CA PRO A 25 -12.34 16.97 -26.39
C PRO A 25 -12.57 18.06 -25.32
N PRO A 26 -12.60 19.38 -25.63
CA PRO A 26 -12.92 20.42 -24.64
C PRO A 26 -14.36 20.38 -24.11
N MET A 27 -15.33 19.85 -24.86
CA MET A 27 -16.73 19.78 -24.41
C MET A 27 -16.94 18.62 -23.43
N ARG A 28 -16.27 17.49 -23.65
CA ARG A 28 -16.29 16.33 -22.74
C ARG A 28 -15.69 16.66 -21.38
N LEU A 29 -14.53 17.30 -21.35
CA LEU A 29 -13.87 17.69 -20.10
C LEU A 29 -14.74 18.67 -19.28
N ARG A 30 -15.44 19.60 -19.95
CA ARG A 30 -16.41 20.47 -19.27
C ARG A 30 -17.55 19.67 -18.65
N ALA A 31 -18.11 18.71 -19.39
CA ALA A 31 -19.14 17.82 -18.87
C ALA A 31 -18.62 17.02 -17.67
N ALA A 32 -17.40 16.46 -17.75
CA ALA A 32 -16.76 15.75 -16.65
C ALA A 32 -16.62 16.61 -15.37
N ILE A 33 -16.17 17.86 -15.51
CA ILE A 33 -16.04 18.80 -14.39
C ILE A 33 -17.42 19.12 -13.77
N VAL A 34 -18.44 19.34 -14.61
CA VAL A 34 -19.81 19.61 -14.13
C VAL A 34 -20.37 18.39 -13.39
N VAL A 35 -20.23 17.18 -13.94
CA VAL A 35 -20.69 15.94 -13.30
C VAL A 35 -19.94 15.71 -11.98
N ALA A 36 -18.63 15.99 -11.92
CA ALA A 36 -17.86 15.94 -10.68
C ALA A 36 -18.31 16.97 -9.64
N ALA A 37 -18.70 18.18 -10.07
CA ALA A 37 -19.27 19.19 -9.18
C ALA A 37 -20.64 18.76 -8.63
N VAL A 38 -21.49 18.16 -9.48
CA VAL A 38 -22.77 17.57 -9.06
C VAL A 38 -22.54 16.45 -8.04
N SER A 39 -21.58 15.55 -8.30
CA SER A 39 -21.16 14.54 -7.34
C SER A 39 -20.80 15.14 -5.98
N ALA A 40 -19.98 16.20 -5.96
CA ALA A 40 -19.59 16.86 -4.72
C ALA A 40 -20.77 17.47 -3.95
N VAL A 41 -21.72 18.06 -4.66
CA VAL A 41 -22.96 18.61 -4.06
C VAL A 41 -23.82 17.50 -3.48
N LEU A 42 -24.00 16.39 -4.21
CA LEU A 42 -24.79 15.25 -3.76
C LEU A 42 -24.20 14.60 -2.50
N VAL A 43 -22.87 14.39 -2.48
CA VAL A 43 -22.18 13.81 -1.32
C VAL A 43 -22.16 14.76 -0.13
N GLY A 44 -21.94 16.06 -0.35
CA GLY A 44 -21.85 17.05 0.72
C GLY A 44 -23.20 17.42 1.34
N LEU A 45 -24.27 17.48 0.54
CA LEU A 45 -25.60 17.88 1.00
C LEU A 45 -26.53 16.70 1.32
N GLY A 46 -26.22 15.48 0.84
CA GLY A 46 -26.98 14.27 1.15
C GLY A 46 -27.31 14.09 2.64
N PRO A 47 -26.34 14.29 3.55
CA PRO A 47 -26.58 14.15 4.99
C PRO A 47 -27.60 15.16 5.57
N LEU A 48 -27.80 16.33 4.94
CA LEU A 48 -28.77 17.32 5.39
C LEU A 48 -30.22 16.89 5.22
N LEU A 49 -30.48 15.94 4.31
CA LEU A 49 -31.81 15.37 4.12
C LEU A 49 -32.09 14.19 5.06
N GLY A 50 -31.16 13.89 5.97
CA GLY A 50 -31.16 12.71 6.82
C GLY A 50 -30.73 11.47 6.05
N LEU A 51 -30.04 10.53 6.71
CA LEU A 51 -29.61 9.26 6.11
C LEU A 51 -30.53 8.10 6.46
N VAL A 52 -31.22 8.18 7.59
CA VAL A 52 -32.03 7.09 8.13
C VAL A 52 -33.36 7.58 8.70
N VAL A 53 -34.30 6.65 8.85
CA VAL A 53 -35.57 6.81 9.58
C VAL A 53 -35.67 5.69 10.63
N PRO A 54 -35.90 5.99 11.93
CA PRO A 54 -36.05 7.32 12.53
C PRO A 54 -34.78 8.17 12.38
N SER A 55 -34.92 9.50 12.36
CA SER A 55 -33.81 10.40 12.06
C SER A 55 -32.76 10.39 13.17
N ALA A 56 -31.53 10.05 12.83
CA ALA A 56 -30.36 10.26 13.68
C ALA A 56 -29.43 11.28 12.99
N PRO A 57 -29.04 12.38 13.66
CA PRO A 57 -28.16 13.38 13.08
C PRO A 57 -26.69 12.92 13.07
N ALA A 58 -25.84 13.65 12.35
CA ALA A 58 -24.40 13.54 12.50
C ALA A 58 -23.96 14.02 13.89
N ALA A 59 -22.84 13.50 14.40
CA ALA A 59 -22.30 13.85 15.71
C ALA A 59 -21.86 15.33 15.80
N PHE A 60 -21.55 15.95 14.67
CA PHE A 60 -21.19 17.36 14.55
C PHE A 60 -21.61 17.92 13.18
N LEU A 61 -21.49 19.25 12.98
CA LEU A 61 -21.85 19.92 11.74
C LEU A 61 -20.82 19.65 10.61
N ALA A 62 -20.82 18.43 10.07
CA ALA A 62 -19.80 17.96 9.14
C ALA A 62 -20.06 18.32 7.66
N TRP A 63 -21.30 18.65 7.28
CA TRP A 63 -21.66 18.90 5.87
C TRP A 63 -20.78 19.96 5.17
N PRO A 64 -20.34 21.09 5.81
CA PRO A 64 -19.49 22.06 5.12
C PRO A 64 -18.12 21.47 4.82
N LEU A 65 -17.56 20.70 5.75
CA LEU A 65 -16.30 20.01 5.59
C LEU A 65 -16.37 19.00 4.42
N LEU A 66 -17.41 18.16 4.41
CA LEU A 66 -17.61 17.16 3.36
C LEU A 66 -17.78 17.81 1.98
N LEU A 67 -18.54 18.90 1.90
CA LEU A 67 -18.74 19.65 0.67
C LEU A 67 -17.42 20.28 0.18
N VAL A 68 -16.66 20.92 1.08
CA VAL A 68 -15.36 21.53 0.72
C VAL A 68 -14.39 20.48 0.22
N LEU A 69 -14.24 19.36 0.94
CA LEU A 69 -13.37 18.26 0.53
C LEU A 69 -13.79 17.68 -0.83
N ALA A 70 -15.08 17.43 -1.03
CA ALA A 70 -15.60 16.89 -2.29
C ALA A 70 -15.43 17.87 -3.46
N LEU A 71 -15.47 19.19 -3.20
CA LEU A 71 -15.27 20.23 -4.22
C LEU A 71 -13.80 20.44 -4.61
N LEU A 72 -12.83 19.95 -3.83
CA LEU A 72 -11.39 20.16 -4.11
C LEU A 72 -11.02 19.72 -5.53
N ALA A 73 -11.39 18.50 -5.93
CA ALA A 73 -11.06 17.97 -7.25
C ALA A 73 -11.76 18.71 -8.41
N PRO A 74 -13.09 18.88 -8.45
CA PRO A 74 -13.74 19.61 -9.55
C PRO A 74 -13.33 21.10 -9.59
N ALA A 75 -13.12 21.76 -8.44
CA ALA A 75 -12.70 23.16 -8.42
C ALA A 75 -11.28 23.35 -8.98
N THR A 76 -10.33 22.49 -8.58
CA THR A 76 -8.96 22.53 -9.12
C THR A 76 -8.89 22.09 -10.57
N ALA A 77 -9.67 21.09 -10.98
CA ALA A 77 -9.83 20.69 -12.38
C ALA A 77 -10.34 21.87 -13.23
N PHE A 78 -11.35 22.60 -12.74
CA PHE A 78 -11.84 23.82 -13.38
C PHE A 78 -10.77 24.90 -13.50
N VAL A 79 -9.96 25.11 -12.45
CA VAL A 79 -8.84 26.07 -12.49
C VAL A 79 -7.79 25.64 -13.51
N PHE A 80 -7.43 24.36 -13.61
CA PHE A 80 -6.51 23.86 -14.64
C PHE A 80 -7.09 24.02 -16.05
N ALA A 81 -8.37 23.70 -16.25
CA ALA A 81 -9.05 23.86 -17.53
C ALA A 81 -9.07 25.34 -17.96
N ARG A 82 -9.35 26.26 -17.04
CA ARG A 82 -9.28 27.72 -17.32
C ARG A 82 -7.88 28.21 -17.66
N ARG A 83 -6.84 27.56 -17.14
CA ARG A 83 -5.43 27.85 -17.47
C ARG A 83 -4.95 27.15 -18.74
N GLY A 84 -5.83 26.48 -19.49
CA GLY A 84 -5.48 25.74 -20.71
C GLY A 84 -4.77 24.40 -20.46
N ARG A 85 -4.66 23.96 -19.20
CA ARG A 85 -3.96 22.73 -18.81
C ARG A 85 -4.94 21.56 -18.79
N LEU A 86 -5.42 21.17 -19.97
CA LEU A 86 -6.53 20.21 -20.10
C LEU A 86 -6.16 18.81 -19.60
N GLY A 87 -4.92 18.35 -19.82
CA GLY A 87 -4.42 17.07 -19.30
C GLY A 87 -4.41 17.02 -17.77
N ALA A 88 -3.89 18.05 -17.11
CA ALA A 88 -3.95 18.16 -15.66
C ALA A 88 -5.38 18.24 -15.11
N ALA A 89 -6.28 18.94 -15.80
CA ALA A 89 -7.68 19.05 -15.42
C ALA A 89 -8.41 17.70 -15.49
N ALA A 90 -8.19 16.93 -16.57
CA ALA A 90 -8.74 15.60 -16.72
C ALA A 90 -8.19 14.64 -15.65
N ALA A 91 -6.87 14.64 -15.46
CA ALA A 91 -6.19 13.76 -14.51
C ALA A 91 -6.62 14.03 -13.06
N MET A 92 -6.92 15.28 -12.69
CA MET A 92 -7.43 15.63 -11.34
C MET A 92 -8.69 14.84 -10.95
N LEU A 93 -9.50 14.41 -11.92
CA LEU A 93 -10.73 13.64 -11.68
C LEU A 93 -10.50 12.12 -11.57
N VAL A 94 -9.29 11.62 -11.87
CA VAL A 94 -8.95 10.18 -11.81
C VAL A 94 -9.00 9.65 -10.38
N GLY A 95 -8.39 10.37 -9.42
CA GLY A 95 -8.37 9.95 -8.02
C GLY A 95 -9.76 9.77 -7.41
N PRO A 96 -10.65 10.78 -7.46
CA PRO A 96 -12.02 10.66 -6.96
C PRO A 96 -12.79 9.51 -7.62
N ALA A 97 -12.65 9.32 -8.93
CA ALA A 97 -13.32 8.24 -9.65
C ALA A 97 -12.78 6.86 -9.28
N ALA A 98 -11.47 6.72 -9.06
CA ALA A 98 -10.85 5.45 -8.65
C ALA A 98 -11.25 5.03 -7.23
N LEU A 99 -11.40 5.99 -6.30
CA LEU A 99 -11.80 5.71 -4.92
C LEU A 99 -13.32 5.60 -4.73
N ALA A 100 -14.12 6.16 -5.64
CA ALA A 100 -15.58 6.18 -5.53
C ALA A 100 -16.23 4.80 -5.39
N PRO A 101 -15.81 3.71 -6.07
CA PRO A 101 -16.37 2.37 -5.83
C PRO A 101 -16.19 1.89 -4.40
N GLY A 102 -15.01 2.09 -3.81
CA GLY A 102 -14.76 1.72 -2.42
C GLY A 102 -15.63 2.52 -1.46
N ARG A 103 -15.73 3.85 -1.66
CA ARG A 103 -16.59 4.72 -0.84
C ARG A 103 -18.08 4.40 -1.01
N LEU A 104 -18.51 4.05 -2.22
CA LEU A 104 -19.88 3.62 -2.50
C LEU A 104 -20.22 2.37 -1.69
N VAL A 105 -19.33 1.38 -1.67
CA VAL A 105 -19.55 0.14 -0.88
C VAL A 105 -19.54 0.43 0.62
N LEU A 106 -18.67 1.33 1.10
CA LEU A 106 -18.70 1.78 2.50
C LEU A 106 -20.04 2.44 2.84
N ASP A 107 -20.54 3.34 1.98
CA ASP A 107 -21.80 4.05 2.24
C ASP A 107 -23.05 3.16 1.99
N LEU A 108 -22.92 2.04 1.26
CA LEU A 108 -23.96 1.01 1.20
C LEU A 108 -24.19 0.33 2.57
N GLN A 109 -23.25 0.43 3.51
CA GLN A 109 -23.46 -0.03 4.88
C GLN A 109 -24.68 0.63 5.52
N PHE A 110 -25.00 1.89 5.20
CA PHE A 110 -26.21 2.56 5.69
C PHE A 110 -27.52 1.93 5.18
N VAL A 111 -27.48 1.19 4.07
CA VAL A 111 -28.64 0.45 3.54
C VAL A 111 -28.80 -0.90 4.23
N VAL A 112 -27.67 -1.53 4.60
CA VAL A 112 -27.65 -2.85 5.22
C VAL A 112 -27.92 -2.76 6.72
N ASP A 113 -27.08 -1.98 7.42
CA ASP A 113 -27.20 -1.72 8.84
C ASP A 113 -26.44 -0.42 9.18
N ALA A 114 -27.21 0.65 9.35
CA ALA A 114 -26.70 1.98 9.64
C ALA A 114 -26.03 2.08 11.01
N GLY A 115 -26.40 1.24 11.98
CA GLY A 115 -25.80 1.23 13.33
C GLY A 115 -24.34 0.78 13.31
N LEU A 116 -23.94 0.01 12.30
CA LEU A 116 -22.57 -0.45 12.12
C LEU A 116 -21.74 0.45 11.19
N ALA A 117 -22.32 1.53 10.68
CA ALA A 117 -21.60 2.51 9.87
C ALA A 117 -20.77 3.42 10.80
N THR A 118 -19.46 3.18 10.87
CA THR A 118 -18.51 3.90 11.75
C THR A 118 -18.15 5.29 11.22
N ARG A 119 -19.15 6.15 10.99
CA ARG A 119 -19.00 7.48 10.36
C ARG A 119 -19.73 8.57 11.16
N PRO A 120 -19.15 9.03 12.29
CA PRO A 120 -19.78 10.05 13.15
C PRO A 120 -20.04 11.38 12.42
N GLU A 121 -19.30 11.68 11.35
CA GLU A 121 -19.54 12.83 10.48
C GLU A 121 -20.83 12.71 9.64
N LEU A 122 -21.41 11.52 9.54
CA LEU A 122 -22.62 11.25 8.77
C LEU A 122 -23.80 10.86 9.67
N LEU A 123 -23.54 10.08 10.71
CA LEU A 123 -24.56 9.49 11.57
C LEU A 123 -23.98 9.18 12.96
N ARG A 124 -24.65 9.59 14.03
CA ARG A 124 -24.43 9.10 15.41
C ARG A 124 -25.70 8.43 15.90
N VAL A 125 -25.61 7.15 16.21
CA VAL A 125 -26.73 6.37 16.74
C VAL A 125 -26.66 6.38 18.26
N GLU A 126 -27.82 6.56 18.92
CA GLU A 126 -27.95 6.57 20.38
C GLU A 126 -28.95 5.50 20.89
N SER A 127 -29.52 4.70 19.98
CA SER A 127 -30.49 3.65 20.29
C SER A 127 -30.21 2.37 19.49
N LEU A 128 -30.74 1.25 19.96
CA LEU A 128 -30.69 -0.04 19.26
C LEU A 128 -31.89 -0.23 18.31
N ASP A 129 -32.54 0.87 17.91
CA ASP A 129 -33.67 0.81 16.99
C ASP A 129 -33.23 0.36 15.59
N SER A 130 -34.16 -0.19 14.82
CA SER A 130 -33.91 -0.49 13.42
C SER A 130 -34.02 0.78 12.58
N PHE A 131 -32.96 1.05 11.80
CA PHE A 131 -32.88 2.21 10.92
C PHE A 131 -33.15 1.81 9.47
N ALA A 132 -34.16 2.41 8.85
CA ALA A 132 -34.41 2.27 7.42
C ALA A 132 -33.68 3.38 6.63
N PRO A 133 -33.13 3.10 5.44
CA PRO A 133 -32.46 4.10 4.63
C PRO A 133 -33.44 5.18 4.17
N SER A 134 -33.00 6.43 4.14
CA SER A 134 -33.79 7.57 3.67
C SER A 134 -33.17 8.22 2.43
N THR A 135 -33.76 9.33 1.96
CA THR A 135 -33.35 10.03 0.74
C THR A 135 -31.86 10.41 0.73
N GLY A 136 -31.28 10.79 1.87
CA GLY A 136 -29.88 11.22 1.91
C GLY A 136 -28.89 10.12 1.56
N VAL A 137 -29.16 8.86 1.91
CA VAL A 137 -28.31 7.71 1.53
C VAL A 137 -28.30 7.52 0.01
N TRP A 138 -29.46 7.66 -0.63
CA TRP A 138 -29.55 7.55 -2.09
C TRP A 138 -28.83 8.69 -2.81
N LEU A 139 -28.82 9.90 -2.24
CA LEU A 139 -28.01 11.00 -2.77
C LEU A 139 -26.51 10.74 -2.62
N LEU A 140 -26.05 10.19 -1.49
CA LEU A 140 -24.65 9.78 -1.30
C LEU A 140 -24.24 8.76 -2.38
N ILE A 141 -25.04 7.72 -2.57
CA ILE A 141 -24.80 6.67 -3.58
C ILE A 141 -24.76 7.28 -4.98
N ALA A 142 -25.76 8.09 -5.34
CA ALA A 142 -25.80 8.78 -6.64
C ALA A 142 -24.59 9.70 -6.85
N GLY A 143 -24.12 10.36 -5.78
CA GLY A 143 -22.92 11.17 -5.78
C GLY A 143 -21.67 10.36 -6.14
N HIS A 144 -21.46 9.18 -5.57
CA HIS A 144 -20.33 8.32 -5.93
C HIS A 144 -20.44 7.79 -7.35
N VAL A 145 -21.64 7.40 -7.81
CA VAL A 145 -21.86 7.01 -9.21
C VAL A 145 -21.50 8.15 -10.17
N ALA A 146 -21.91 9.39 -9.85
CA ALA A 146 -21.53 10.57 -10.63
C ALA A 146 -20.02 10.81 -10.64
N ALA A 147 -19.29 10.56 -9.54
CA ALA A 147 -17.82 10.65 -9.52
C ALA A 147 -17.16 9.65 -10.50
N ILE A 148 -17.66 8.41 -10.54
CA ILE A 148 -17.17 7.38 -11.47
C ILE A 148 -17.40 7.83 -12.92
N VAL A 149 -18.62 8.28 -13.23
CA VAL A 149 -18.96 8.80 -14.58
C VAL A 149 -18.09 9.99 -14.96
N ALA A 150 -17.84 10.92 -14.02
CA ALA A 150 -17.00 12.08 -14.27
C ALA A 150 -15.56 11.69 -14.61
N GLY A 151 -14.93 10.78 -13.86
CA GLY A 151 -13.56 10.34 -14.17
C GLY A 151 -13.48 9.59 -15.49
N PHE A 152 -14.49 8.76 -15.80
CA PHE A 152 -14.59 8.09 -17.08
C PHE A 152 -14.67 9.11 -18.24
N LEU A 153 -15.57 10.09 -18.15
CA LEU A 153 -15.68 11.17 -19.14
C LEU A 153 -14.41 12.01 -19.28
N ALA A 154 -13.61 12.13 -18.21
CA ALA A 154 -12.38 12.90 -18.21
C ALA A 154 -11.25 12.21 -18.98
N VAL A 155 -11.14 10.88 -18.89
CA VAL A 155 -10.03 10.10 -19.47
C VAL A 155 -10.42 9.44 -20.80
N TRP A 156 -11.72 9.26 -21.06
CA TRP A 156 -12.21 8.59 -22.26
C TRP A 156 -11.87 9.35 -23.55
N GLY A 157 -11.11 8.70 -24.43
CA GLY A 157 -10.67 9.29 -25.69
C GLY A 157 -9.50 10.28 -25.56
N ALA A 158 -8.87 10.37 -24.39
CA ALA A 158 -7.55 10.99 -24.30
C ALA A 158 -6.56 10.09 -25.06
N GLU A 159 -6.12 10.54 -26.24
CA GLU A 159 -4.96 9.96 -26.91
C GLU A 159 -3.77 10.11 -25.96
N HIS A 160 -3.38 9.00 -25.35
CA HIS A 160 -2.12 8.92 -24.65
C HIS A 160 -1.09 9.00 -25.77
N GLY A 161 -0.49 10.18 -25.93
CA GLY A 161 0.51 10.44 -26.96
C GLY A 161 1.48 9.27 -27.02
N ASP A 162 1.77 8.87 -28.26
CA ASP A 162 2.75 7.87 -28.72
C ASP A 162 3.74 7.43 -27.63
N GLU A 163 3.99 6.11 -27.54
CA GLU A 163 4.97 5.44 -26.68
C GLU A 163 6.40 5.91 -27.01
N GLY A 164 6.66 7.20 -26.84
CA GLY A 164 7.95 7.83 -26.97
C GLY A 164 8.82 7.36 -25.82
N THR A 165 10.08 7.12 -26.13
CA THR A 165 11.19 6.72 -25.26
C THR A 165 11.57 7.77 -24.21
N GLY A 166 10.58 8.42 -23.61
CA GLY A 166 10.76 9.35 -22.50
C GLY A 166 11.44 8.64 -21.33
N SER A 167 12.46 9.29 -20.77
CA SER A 167 13.14 8.88 -19.54
C SER A 167 12.08 8.50 -18.50
N HIS A 168 11.97 7.20 -18.21
CA HIS A 168 11.04 6.74 -17.18
C HIS A 168 11.45 7.39 -15.86
N ARG A 169 10.46 7.86 -15.08
CA ARG A 169 10.69 8.49 -13.77
C ARG A 169 10.49 7.45 -12.68
N GLN A 170 11.23 6.34 -12.71
CA GLN A 170 10.96 5.21 -11.83
C GLN A 170 11.18 5.58 -10.35
N GLY A 171 12.08 6.53 -10.06
CA GLY A 171 12.25 7.07 -8.71
C GLY A 171 10.97 7.77 -8.18
N LEU A 172 10.31 8.58 -9.01
CA LEU A 172 9.02 9.22 -8.67
C LEU A 172 7.92 8.16 -8.53
N LEU A 173 7.82 7.23 -9.47
CA LEU A 173 6.85 6.13 -9.43
C LEU A 173 7.00 5.32 -8.12
N THR A 174 8.22 5.01 -7.73
CA THR A 174 8.51 4.29 -6.48
C THR A 174 8.04 5.07 -5.26
N LEU A 175 8.37 6.36 -5.18
CA LEU A 175 7.91 7.23 -4.09
C LEU A 175 6.38 7.34 -4.01
N VAL A 176 5.73 7.46 -5.17
CA VAL A 176 4.27 7.53 -5.29
C VAL A 176 3.63 6.22 -4.84
N LEU A 177 4.17 5.06 -5.24
CA LEU A 177 3.69 3.76 -4.80
C LEU A 177 3.90 3.56 -3.30
N CYS A 178 5.03 4.00 -2.73
CA CYS A 178 5.25 4.00 -1.28
C CYS A 178 4.20 4.84 -0.55
N ALA A 179 3.93 6.07 -1.03
CA ALA A 179 2.86 6.90 -0.46
C ALA A 179 1.48 6.22 -0.59
N GLY A 180 1.20 5.59 -1.73
CA GLY A 180 -0.03 4.84 -1.95
C GLY A 180 -0.21 3.66 -1.01
N VAL A 181 0.86 2.90 -0.71
CA VAL A 181 0.85 1.81 0.26
C VAL A 181 0.61 2.33 1.68
N ILE A 182 1.22 3.45 2.07
CA ILE A 182 0.96 4.07 3.37
C ILE A 182 -0.52 4.45 3.51
N ALA A 183 -1.13 5.03 2.47
CA ALA A 183 -2.57 5.30 2.46
C ALA A 183 -3.41 4.02 2.53
N ALA A 184 -3.02 2.97 1.81
CA ALA A 184 -3.71 1.68 1.83
C ALA A 184 -3.72 1.06 3.23
N VAL A 185 -2.58 1.06 3.92
CA VAL A 185 -2.49 0.64 5.32
C VAL A 185 -3.38 1.51 6.21
N GLY A 186 -3.33 2.84 6.04
CA GLY A 186 -4.13 3.78 6.81
C GLY A 186 -5.65 3.53 6.71
N VAL A 187 -6.14 3.18 5.51
CA VAL A 187 -7.56 2.90 5.28
C VAL A 187 -8.01 1.53 5.82
N LEU A 188 -7.10 0.57 5.98
CA LEU A 188 -7.41 -0.74 6.56
C LEU A 188 -7.43 -0.73 8.11
N MET A 189 -6.78 0.27 8.73
CA MET A 189 -6.80 0.44 10.18
C MET A 189 -8.10 1.10 10.66
N ALA A 190 -8.37 1.00 11.97
CA ALA A 190 -9.53 1.65 12.57
C ALA A 190 -9.49 3.18 12.35
N PRO A 191 -10.64 3.81 12.05
CA PRO A 191 -10.69 5.24 11.75
C PRO A 191 -10.52 6.13 12.99
N PHE A 192 -10.85 5.64 14.18
CA PHE A 192 -10.68 6.35 15.45
C PHE A 192 -10.71 5.33 16.60
N VAL A 193 -10.47 5.78 17.82
CA VAL A 193 -10.75 5.01 19.05
C VAL A 193 -11.95 5.66 19.73
N SER A 194 -12.86 4.87 20.29
CA SER A 194 -14.12 5.35 20.85
C SER A 194 -14.39 4.72 22.20
N ASP A 195 -14.80 5.55 23.16
CA ASP A 195 -15.33 5.12 24.45
C ASP A 195 -16.89 5.00 24.43
N ASP A 196 -17.52 5.42 23.33
CA ASP A 196 -18.98 5.35 23.13
C ASP A 196 -19.40 3.94 22.68
N PRO A 197 -20.28 3.23 23.43
CA PRO A 197 -20.71 1.87 23.11
C PRO A 197 -21.54 1.76 21.81
N TYR A 198 -22.07 2.88 21.29
CA TYR A 198 -22.82 2.91 20.04
C TYR A 198 -21.96 3.27 18.82
N LEU A 199 -20.70 3.66 19.02
CA LEU A 199 -19.73 3.93 17.97
C LEU A 199 -18.55 2.97 18.13
N LEU A 200 -18.63 1.82 17.46
CA LEU A 200 -17.62 0.76 17.54
C LEU A 200 -16.65 0.84 16.34
N PRO A 201 -15.48 1.50 16.47
CA PRO A 201 -14.55 1.64 15.36
C PRO A 201 -13.75 0.36 15.16
N ASN A 202 -14.24 -0.51 14.28
CA ASN A 202 -13.51 -1.71 13.91
C ASN A 202 -12.50 -1.43 12.79
N PRO A 203 -11.29 -2.02 12.83
CA PRO A 203 -10.44 -2.08 11.65
C PRO A 203 -11.15 -2.87 10.54
N ALA A 204 -10.70 -2.69 9.29
CA ALA A 204 -11.42 -3.24 8.14
C ALA A 204 -11.66 -4.76 8.22
N LEU A 205 -10.69 -5.52 8.76
CA LEU A 205 -10.74 -6.98 8.89
C LEU A 205 -11.78 -7.47 9.90
N ASP A 206 -12.03 -6.67 10.94
CA ASP A 206 -12.97 -7.00 12.02
C ASP A 206 -14.35 -6.33 11.79
N GLY A 207 -14.48 -5.57 10.70
CA GLY A 207 -15.69 -4.84 10.35
C GLY A 207 -16.73 -5.68 9.59
N PRO A 208 -17.95 -5.15 9.41
CA PRO A 208 -18.98 -5.75 8.55
C PRO A 208 -18.47 -5.98 7.12
N LEU A 209 -19.07 -6.95 6.40
CA LEU A 209 -18.63 -7.35 5.06
C LEU A 209 -18.55 -6.17 4.07
N ALA A 210 -19.50 -5.23 4.10
CA ALA A 210 -19.45 -4.05 3.24
C ALA A 210 -18.28 -3.12 3.60
N VAL A 211 -18.00 -2.94 4.89
CA VAL A 211 -16.83 -2.18 5.37
C VAL A 211 -15.53 -2.84 4.92
N LEU A 212 -15.41 -4.16 5.09
CA LEU A 212 -14.29 -4.95 4.61
C LEU A 212 -14.04 -4.75 3.11
N ILE A 213 -15.06 -5.00 2.28
CA ILE A 213 -14.95 -4.89 0.82
C ILE A 213 -14.62 -3.45 0.40
N GLY A 214 -15.32 -2.46 0.97
CA GLY A 214 -15.10 -1.05 0.65
C GLY A 214 -13.69 -0.59 1.00
N SER A 215 -13.19 -0.95 2.19
CA SER A 215 -11.83 -0.63 2.63
C SER A 215 -10.77 -1.34 1.79
N PHE A 216 -10.97 -2.60 1.39
CA PHE A 216 -10.08 -3.30 0.46
C PHE A 216 -10.05 -2.65 -0.93
N LEU A 217 -11.22 -2.26 -1.46
CA LEU A 217 -11.31 -1.55 -2.73
C LEU A 217 -10.52 -0.23 -2.68
N LEU A 218 -10.63 0.53 -1.59
CA LEU A 218 -9.84 1.74 -1.37
C LEU A 218 -8.34 1.44 -1.26
N ALA A 219 -7.97 0.42 -0.48
CA ALA A 219 -6.58 0.02 -0.26
C ALA A 219 -5.88 -0.40 -1.56
N VAL A 220 -6.60 -0.99 -2.51
CA VAL A 220 -6.08 -1.31 -3.85
C VAL A 220 -6.14 -0.09 -4.78
N ALA A 221 -7.23 0.68 -4.74
CA ALA A 221 -7.45 1.80 -5.64
C ALA A 221 -6.41 2.91 -5.47
N VAL A 222 -6.02 3.26 -4.24
CA VAL A 222 -5.06 4.35 -3.99
C VAL A 222 -3.69 4.10 -4.66
N PRO A 223 -2.95 3.01 -4.37
CA PRO A 223 -1.67 2.75 -5.01
C PRO A 223 -1.81 2.51 -6.52
N SER A 224 -2.90 1.89 -6.98
CA SER A 224 -3.13 1.64 -8.41
C SER A 224 -3.34 2.94 -9.19
N ALA A 225 -4.21 3.84 -8.69
CA ALA A 225 -4.46 5.13 -9.32
C ALA A 225 -3.23 6.02 -9.26
N ALA A 226 -2.53 6.05 -8.12
CA ALA A 226 -1.30 6.80 -7.95
C ALA A 226 -0.19 6.31 -8.90
N GLY A 227 -0.01 4.99 -9.02
CA GLY A 227 0.92 4.37 -9.96
C GLY A 227 0.57 4.69 -11.41
N PHE A 228 -0.70 4.54 -11.79
CA PHE A 228 -1.20 4.86 -13.14
C PHE A 228 -0.89 6.30 -13.55
N VAL A 229 -1.22 7.28 -12.70
CA VAL A 229 -0.96 8.70 -13.02
C VAL A 229 0.53 9.03 -13.00
N ALA A 230 1.32 8.41 -12.11
CA ALA A 230 2.76 8.62 -12.04
C ALA A 230 3.53 7.96 -13.19
N SER A 231 2.97 6.93 -13.83
CA SER A 231 3.53 6.30 -15.03
C SER A 231 3.28 7.10 -16.32
N SER A 232 2.47 8.16 -16.28
CA SER A 232 2.20 8.99 -17.46
C SER A 232 3.45 9.77 -17.90
N THR A 233 3.68 9.80 -19.21
CA THR A 233 4.75 10.60 -19.85
C THR A 233 4.40 12.09 -19.90
N ASP A 234 3.11 12.45 -19.78
CA ASP A 234 2.68 13.85 -19.70
C ASP A 234 2.83 14.38 -18.26
N PRO A 235 3.75 15.35 -18.02
CA PRO A 235 3.96 15.91 -16.69
C PRO A 235 2.72 16.65 -16.15
N GLU A 236 1.87 17.20 -17.03
CA GLU A 236 0.64 17.86 -16.61
C GLU A 236 -0.38 16.84 -16.10
N PHE A 237 -0.56 15.75 -16.83
CA PHE A 237 -1.40 14.63 -16.43
C PHE A 237 -0.92 14.02 -15.12
N ALA A 238 0.37 13.70 -14.99
CA ALA A 238 0.93 13.15 -13.76
C ALA A 238 0.70 14.07 -12.55
N ARG A 239 0.94 15.38 -12.69
CA ARG A 239 0.70 16.36 -11.62
C ARG A 239 -0.76 16.48 -11.25
N GLY A 240 -1.65 16.61 -12.24
CA GLY A 240 -3.09 16.68 -12.01
C GLY A 240 -3.61 15.43 -11.32
N GLY A 241 -3.18 14.26 -11.81
CA GLY A 241 -3.53 12.95 -11.27
C GLY A 241 -3.12 12.76 -9.83
N LEU A 242 -1.88 13.07 -9.47
CA LEU A 242 -1.39 12.94 -8.09
C LEU A 242 -2.13 13.86 -7.12
N LEU A 243 -2.44 15.10 -7.53
CA LEU A 243 -3.28 16.00 -6.74
C LEU A 243 -4.71 15.44 -6.60
N GLY A 244 -5.25 14.84 -7.66
CA GLY A 244 -6.55 14.18 -7.68
C GLY A 244 -6.62 13.03 -6.67
N VAL A 245 -5.63 12.14 -6.68
CA VAL A 245 -5.53 11.03 -5.73
C VAL A 245 -5.37 11.57 -4.30
N ALA A 246 -4.52 12.58 -4.09
CA ALA A 246 -4.35 13.19 -2.77
C ALA A 246 -5.66 13.79 -2.22
N ALA A 247 -6.43 14.50 -3.05
CA ALA A 247 -7.73 15.05 -2.67
C ALA A 247 -8.74 13.94 -2.34
N ALA A 248 -8.73 12.85 -3.12
CA ALA A 248 -9.60 11.70 -2.86
C ALA A 248 -9.26 10.97 -1.56
N VAL A 249 -7.96 10.81 -1.25
CA VAL A 249 -7.51 10.27 0.04
C VAL A 249 -7.92 11.20 1.19
N ALA A 250 -7.74 12.52 1.03
CA ALA A 250 -8.16 13.51 2.02
C ALA A 250 -9.67 13.42 2.34
N CYS A 251 -10.52 13.17 1.33
CA CYS A 251 -11.96 12.95 1.53
C CYS A 251 -12.30 11.73 2.40
N VAL A 252 -11.39 10.76 2.54
CA VAL A 252 -11.59 9.57 3.38
C VAL A 252 -11.03 9.79 4.79
N VAL A 253 -9.88 10.46 4.90
CA VAL A 253 -9.10 10.47 6.15
C VAL A 253 -9.32 11.73 7.00
N VAL A 254 -9.71 12.85 6.40
CA VAL A 254 -9.94 14.10 7.14
C VAL A 254 -11.19 14.04 8.03
N PRO A 255 -12.35 13.49 7.59
CA PRO A 255 -13.54 13.44 8.43
C PRO A 255 -13.34 12.77 9.81
N PRO A 256 -12.72 11.57 9.93
CA PRO A 256 -12.49 10.97 11.24
C PRO A 256 -11.48 11.75 12.11
N LEU A 257 -10.49 12.41 11.50
CA LEU A 257 -9.57 13.30 12.25
C LEU A 257 -10.30 14.50 12.85
N VAL A 258 -11.26 15.07 12.12
CA VAL A 258 -12.09 16.18 12.64
C VAL A 258 -13.06 15.66 13.69
N ALA A 259 -13.61 14.45 13.53
CA ALA A 259 -14.45 13.82 14.54
C ALA A 259 -13.71 13.67 15.89
N ALA A 260 -12.49 13.13 15.87
CA ALA A 260 -11.64 13.01 17.06
C ALA A 260 -11.23 14.36 17.68
N ALA A 261 -11.29 15.46 16.92
CA ALA A 261 -11.02 16.80 17.44
C ALA A 261 -12.27 17.50 17.99
N MET A 262 -13.47 17.07 17.60
CA MET A 262 -14.75 17.70 17.95
C MET A 262 -15.53 16.94 19.02
N LEU A 263 -15.24 15.67 19.25
CA LEU A 263 -15.98 14.78 20.15
C LEU A 263 -15.06 14.30 21.27
N ASP A 264 -15.49 14.49 22.51
CA ASP A 264 -14.71 14.13 23.70
C ASP A 264 -14.56 12.61 23.87
N ASP A 265 -15.53 11.84 23.37
CA ASP A 265 -15.57 10.37 23.48
C ASP A 265 -14.73 9.66 22.38
N ILE A 266 -14.13 10.43 21.46
CA ILE A 266 -13.39 9.90 20.31
C ILE A 266 -11.93 10.37 20.34
N GLN A 267 -11.00 9.43 20.23
CA GLN A 267 -9.56 9.69 20.21
C GLN A 267 -8.95 9.39 18.83
N PHE A 268 -7.77 9.99 18.57
CA PHE A 268 -7.04 9.79 17.33
C PHE A 268 -6.56 8.35 17.17
N ALA A 269 -6.84 7.76 16.00
CA ALA A 269 -6.23 6.50 15.57
C ALA A 269 -5.13 6.75 14.52
N TRP A 270 -4.22 5.78 14.38
CA TRP A 270 -3.12 5.84 13.42
C TRP A 270 -3.58 5.75 11.96
N GLY A 271 -4.74 5.15 11.68
CA GLY A 271 -5.24 4.94 10.32
C GLY A 271 -5.36 6.23 9.51
N PRO A 272 -6.20 7.20 9.93
CA PRO A 272 -6.31 8.47 9.24
C PRO A 272 -5.03 9.30 9.24
N VAL A 273 -4.18 9.16 10.26
CA VAL A 273 -2.87 9.85 10.32
C VAL A 273 -1.96 9.38 9.18
N PHE A 274 -1.85 8.06 8.96
CA PHE A 274 -1.09 7.52 7.84
C PHE A 274 -1.69 7.95 6.49
N GLY A 275 -3.01 7.92 6.37
CA GLY A 275 -3.70 8.42 5.20
C GLY A 275 -3.43 9.90 4.91
N LEU A 276 -3.38 10.75 5.94
CA LEU A 276 -3.06 12.17 5.81
C LEU A 276 -1.59 12.39 5.40
N VAL A 277 -0.65 11.67 6.02
CA VAL A 277 0.77 11.71 5.66
C VAL A 277 0.96 11.31 4.19
N ALA A 278 0.27 10.26 3.73
CA ALA A 278 0.28 9.84 2.34
C ALA A 278 -0.32 10.88 1.39
N ALA A 279 -1.45 11.51 1.74
CA ALA A 279 -2.05 12.58 0.95
C ALA A 279 -1.09 13.77 0.81
N ILE A 280 -0.43 14.19 1.90
CA ILE A 280 0.58 15.26 1.88
C ILE A 280 1.78 14.85 1.00
N ALA A 281 2.27 13.62 1.14
CA ALA A 281 3.37 13.11 0.30
C ALA A 281 3.01 13.16 -1.19
N LEU A 282 1.80 12.75 -1.57
CA LEU A 282 1.32 12.81 -2.96
C LEU A 282 1.24 14.26 -3.48
N VAL A 283 0.80 15.22 -2.66
CA VAL A 283 0.83 16.65 -3.01
C VAL A 283 2.25 17.15 -3.25
N VAL A 284 3.20 16.78 -2.38
CA VAL A 284 4.61 17.16 -2.53
C VAL A 284 5.20 16.53 -3.79
N LEU A 285 4.90 15.26 -4.06
CA LEU A 285 5.38 14.52 -5.24
C LEU A 285 4.74 15.01 -6.56
N ALA A 286 3.57 15.65 -6.51
CA ALA A 286 2.95 16.29 -7.68
C ALA A 286 3.77 17.48 -8.21
N VAL A 287 4.62 18.10 -7.38
CA VAL A 287 5.47 19.22 -7.78
C VAL A 287 6.56 18.78 -8.78
N PRO A 288 7.45 17.82 -8.46
CA PRO A 288 8.42 17.31 -9.43
C PRO A 288 7.74 16.59 -10.61
N ALA A 289 6.59 15.94 -10.41
CA ALA A 289 5.84 15.32 -11.49
C ALA A 289 5.46 16.32 -12.60
N GLY A 290 5.10 17.55 -12.23
CA GLY A 290 4.67 18.59 -13.17
C GLY A 290 5.78 19.47 -13.73
N ARG A 291 7.05 19.17 -13.47
CA ARG A 291 8.17 19.85 -14.13
C ARG A 291 8.45 19.10 -15.43
N ALA A 292 8.33 19.75 -16.58
CA ALA A 292 8.92 19.25 -17.81
C ALA A 292 10.44 19.32 -17.62
N ASP A 293 11.14 18.18 -17.71
CA ASP A 293 12.60 18.21 -17.65
C ASP A 293 13.10 19.03 -18.84
N SER A 294 13.61 20.22 -18.55
CA SER A 294 14.50 20.91 -19.48
C SER A 294 15.71 19.98 -19.59
N ALA A 295 15.92 19.39 -20.75
CA ALA A 295 17.01 18.47 -21.03
C ALA A 295 18.37 19.18 -20.86
N GLU A 296 18.83 19.36 -19.63
CA GLU A 296 20.25 19.49 -19.35
C GLU A 296 20.87 18.08 -19.37
N PRO A 297 22.09 17.91 -19.91
CA PRO A 297 22.77 16.63 -19.96
C PRO A 297 23.10 16.17 -18.54
N ALA A 298 22.17 15.43 -17.93
CA ALA A 298 22.22 14.94 -16.56
C ALA A 298 23.20 13.76 -16.36
N ASP A 299 24.01 13.43 -17.36
CA ASP A 299 24.94 12.29 -17.32
C ASP A 299 26.05 12.49 -16.27
N ASP A 300 26.50 13.72 -16.03
CA ASP A 300 27.60 14.00 -15.09
C ASP A 300 27.14 14.19 -13.62
N LEU A 301 25.84 14.39 -13.35
CA LEU A 301 25.31 14.73 -12.01
C LEU A 301 24.67 13.55 -11.25
N ARG A 302 24.47 12.39 -11.88
CA ARG A 302 23.67 11.27 -11.30
C ARG A 302 24.46 10.31 -10.40
N LEU A 303 25.76 10.15 -10.62
CA LEU A 303 26.61 9.23 -9.82
C LEU A 303 26.73 9.60 -8.32
N PRO A 304 26.83 10.88 -7.92
CA PRO A 304 26.87 11.25 -6.50
C PRO A 304 25.54 10.97 -5.78
N ALA A 305 24.40 11.13 -6.46
CA ALA A 305 23.07 10.96 -5.87
C ALA A 305 22.76 9.50 -5.56
N LEU A 306 23.02 8.58 -6.49
CA LEU A 306 22.84 7.14 -6.26
C LEU A 306 23.74 6.65 -5.11
N THR A 307 25.00 7.08 -5.08
CA THR A 307 25.93 6.75 -3.99
C THR A 307 25.42 7.25 -2.64
N ARG A 308 24.83 8.46 -2.58
CA ARG A 308 24.19 8.98 -1.38
C ARG A 308 22.99 8.16 -0.96
N LEU A 309 22.09 7.79 -1.87
CA LEU A 309 20.92 6.95 -1.56
C LEU A 309 21.32 5.58 -0.99
N ILE A 310 22.34 4.93 -1.59
CA ILE A 310 22.87 3.66 -1.08
C ILE A 310 23.48 3.86 0.31
N THR A 311 24.22 4.94 0.52
CA THR A 311 24.81 5.24 1.84
C THR A 311 23.73 5.51 2.89
N VAL A 312 22.70 6.28 2.56
CA VAL A 312 21.59 6.60 3.47
C VAL A 312 20.80 5.35 3.82
N SER A 313 20.42 4.53 2.83
CA SER A 313 19.74 3.24 3.09
C SER A 313 20.59 2.29 3.94
N ALA A 314 21.90 2.23 3.71
CA ALA A 314 22.82 1.44 4.52
C ALA A 314 22.91 1.93 5.98
N LEU A 315 22.99 3.24 6.20
CA LEU A 315 23.01 3.84 7.54
C LEU A 315 21.67 3.62 8.27
N LEU A 316 20.54 3.81 7.58
CA LEU A 316 19.21 3.53 8.13
C LEU A 316 19.06 2.05 8.52
N ALA A 317 19.52 1.13 7.67
CA ALA A 317 19.52 -0.30 7.97
C ALA A 317 20.41 -0.63 9.19
N LEU A 318 21.58 -0.02 9.30
CA LEU A 318 22.50 -0.21 10.42
C LEU A 318 21.88 0.31 11.72
N VAL A 319 21.26 1.49 11.71
CA VAL A 319 20.56 2.05 12.87
C VAL A 319 19.36 1.17 13.25
N ALA A 320 18.55 0.73 12.28
CA ALA A 320 17.43 -0.17 12.53
C ALA A 320 17.89 -1.48 13.18
N GLY A 321 18.96 -2.09 12.64
CA GLY A 321 19.52 -3.31 13.18
C GLY A 321 20.08 -3.13 14.59
N ALA A 322 20.81 -2.04 14.85
CA ALA A 322 21.36 -1.73 16.18
C ALA A 322 20.25 -1.47 17.21
N LEU A 323 19.19 -0.76 16.84
CA LEU A 323 18.02 -0.55 17.69
C LEU A 323 17.28 -1.86 17.97
N ALA A 324 17.13 -2.75 16.98
CA ALA A 324 16.51 -4.06 17.21
C ALA A 324 17.34 -4.92 18.18
N LEU A 325 18.68 -4.90 18.07
CA LEU A 325 19.55 -5.57 19.02
C LEU A 325 19.46 -4.95 20.43
N LEU A 326 19.38 -3.62 20.53
CA LEU A 326 19.17 -2.93 21.80
C LEU A 326 17.81 -3.29 22.41
N ALA A 327 16.75 -3.28 21.61
CA ALA A 327 15.42 -3.72 22.05
C ALA A 327 15.49 -5.17 22.55
N ALA A 328 16.15 -6.08 21.84
CA ALA A 328 16.30 -7.48 22.25
C ALA A 328 16.99 -7.66 23.62
N ALA A 329 17.77 -6.68 24.07
CA ALA A 329 18.55 -6.72 25.31
C ALA A 329 17.87 -6.04 26.51
N VAL A 330 16.78 -5.29 26.30
CA VAL A 330 16.11 -4.48 27.33
C VAL A 330 14.68 -4.98 27.58
N PRO A 331 14.11 -4.83 28.79
CA PRO A 331 12.73 -5.23 29.07
C PRO A 331 11.71 -4.57 28.14
N GLN A 332 10.73 -5.37 27.71
CA GLN A 332 9.66 -4.96 26.79
C GLN A 332 8.42 -4.46 27.52
N VAL A 333 8.16 -5.01 28.70
CA VAL A 333 6.98 -4.72 29.51
C VAL A 333 7.44 -4.50 30.93
N GLU A 334 6.90 -3.48 31.57
CA GLU A 334 7.08 -3.20 32.99
C GLU A 334 5.78 -3.57 33.70
N MET A 335 5.84 -4.57 34.58
CA MET A 335 4.68 -5.06 35.33
C MET A 335 4.48 -4.27 36.64
N PRO A 336 3.23 -4.09 37.10
CA PRO A 336 2.95 -3.56 38.43
C PRO A 336 3.61 -4.37 39.55
N TYR A 337 3.92 -3.71 40.67
CA TYR A 337 4.65 -4.32 41.78
C TYR A 337 3.95 -5.59 42.29
N GLY A 338 4.70 -6.71 42.36
CA GLY A 338 4.21 -8.00 42.85
C GLY A 338 3.71 -8.96 41.75
N LEU A 339 3.62 -8.51 40.50
CA LEU A 339 3.36 -9.38 39.35
C LEU A 339 4.69 -9.84 38.71
N ARG A 340 4.67 -11.04 38.13
CA ARG A 340 5.85 -11.63 37.49
C ARG A 340 6.01 -11.07 36.08
N ASP A 341 7.22 -10.65 35.73
CA ASP A 341 7.52 -10.17 34.38
C ASP A 341 7.18 -11.22 33.31
N PRO A 342 6.60 -10.80 32.18
CA PRO A 342 6.28 -11.68 31.09
C PRO A 342 7.56 -12.25 30.45
N SER A 343 7.43 -13.44 29.88
CA SER A 343 8.60 -14.15 29.34
C SER A 343 9.25 -13.39 28.16
N PRO A 344 10.59 -13.34 28.06
CA PRO A 344 11.30 -12.57 27.03
C PRO A 344 11.34 -13.26 25.65
N TYR A 345 10.63 -14.38 25.46
CA TYR A 345 10.72 -15.19 24.24
C TYR A 345 10.39 -14.44 22.94
N PRO A 346 9.36 -13.56 22.86
CA PRO A 346 9.09 -12.81 21.63
C PRO A 346 10.29 -11.93 21.20
N ALA A 347 11.02 -11.35 22.16
CA ALA A 347 12.17 -10.50 21.88
C ALA A 347 13.36 -11.27 21.30
N ARG A 348 13.41 -12.61 21.42
CA ARG A 348 14.50 -13.42 20.85
C ARG A 348 14.56 -13.36 19.32
N MET A 349 13.45 -13.07 18.64
CA MET A 349 13.42 -12.86 17.18
C MET A 349 14.16 -11.60 16.74
N LEU A 350 14.29 -10.59 17.61
CA LEU A 350 14.99 -9.35 17.29
C LEU A 350 16.51 -9.56 17.15
N TRP A 351 17.09 -10.58 17.78
CA TRP A 351 18.51 -10.92 17.64
C TRP A 351 18.93 -11.26 16.21
N PRO A 352 18.37 -12.31 15.57
CA PRO A 352 18.72 -12.64 14.19
C PRO A 352 18.32 -11.55 13.20
N ALA A 353 17.17 -10.89 13.40
CA ALA A 353 16.69 -9.81 12.54
C ALA A 353 17.62 -8.58 12.60
N GLY A 354 17.97 -8.12 13.80
CA GLY A 354 18.86 -6.99 14.02
C GLY A 354 20.28 -7.26 13.53
N PHE A 355 20.83 -8.43 13.84
CA PHE A 355 22.16 -8.83 13.37
C PHE A 355 22.23 -8.83 11.84
N LEU A 356 21.21 -9.38 11.17
CA LEU A 356 21.15 -9.44 9.72
C LEU A 356 21.18 -8.04 9.08
N LEU A 357 20.41 -7.08 9.60
CA LEU A 357 20.41 -5.70 9.09
C LEU A 357 21.71 -4.96 9.39
N VAL A 358 22.34 -5.19 10.54
CA VAL A 358 23.67 -4.62 10.84
C VAL A 358 24.71 -5.13 9.84
N VAL A 359 24.78 -6.45 9.62
CA VAL A 359 25.72 -7.04 8.65
C VAL A 359 25.47 -6.52 7.23
N LEU A 360 24.20 -6.44 6.83
CA LEU A 360 23.84 -5.94 5.51
C LEU A 360 24.16 -4.45 5.35
N GLY A 361 23.85 -3.63 6.34
CA GLY A 361 24.17 -2.20 6.38
C GLY A 361 25.68 -1.95 6.29
N VAL A 362 26.48 -2.64 7.10
CA VAL A 362 27.96 -2.58 7.02
C VAL A 362 28.45 -3.03 5.65
N GLY A 363 27.92 -4.14 5.11
CA GLY A 363 28.28 -4.65 3.79
C GLY A 363 27.97 -3.67 2.65
N LEU A 364 26.89 -2.91 2.74
CA LEU A 364 26.51 -1.90 1.74
C LEU A 364 27.43 -0.67 1.76
N LEU A 365 28.04 -0.35 2.91
CA LEU A 365 29.05 0.71 3.04
C LEU A 365 30.41 0.31 2.42
N LEU A 366 30.64 -0.99 2.19
CA LEU A 366 31.86 -1.49 1.54
C LEU A 366 31.69 -1.46 0.01
N PRO A 367 32.52 -0.72 -0.76
CA PRO A 367 32.32 -0.55 -2.21
C PRO A 367 32.28 -1.85 -3.01
N ARG A 368 33.04 -2.87 -2.57
CA ARG A 368 33.11 -4.19 -3.22
C ARG A 368 31.86 -5.04 -2.97
N ALA A 369 31.34 -5.02 -1.74
CA ALA A 369 30.19 -5.83 -1.34
C ALA A 369 28.86 -5.16 -1.72
N SER A 370 28.83 -3.82 -1.71
CA SER A 370 27.66 -3.01 -2.10
C SER A 370 27.04 -3.46 -3.42
N ARG A 371 27.86 -3.75 -4.45
CA ARG A 371 27.36 -4.19 -5.76
C ARG A 371 26.50 -5.46 -5.71
N TRP A 372 26.78 -6.36 -4.78
CA TRP A 372 26.08 -7.63 -4.63
C TRP A 372 24.91 -7.55 -3.63
N LEU A 373 25.06 -6.71 -2.61
CA LEU A 373 24.10 -6.60 -1.50
C LEU A 373 22.96 -5.61 -1.77
N ARG A 374 23.12 -4.68 -2.73
CA ARG A 374 22.07 -3.69 -3.08
C ARG A 374 20.69 -4.31 -3.33
N PRO A 375 20.54 -5.38 -4.14
CA PRO A 375 19.23 -5.95 -4.41
C PRO A 375 18.65 -6.77 -3.24
N VAL A 376 19.45 -7.02 -2.20
CA VAL A 376 19.06 -7.83 -1.02
C VAL A 376 18.27 -6.97 -0.03
N LEU A 377 18.69 -5.72 0.21
CA LEU A 377 18.09 -4.85 1.22
C LEU A 377 16.59 -4.54 1.02
N PRO A 378 16.08 -4.27 -0.20
CA PRO A 378 14.65 -4.05 -0.44
C PRO A 378 13.74 -5.22 -0.05
N VAL A 379 14.31 -6.42 0.11
CA VAL A 379 13.59 -7.61 0.57
C VAL A 379 13.82 -7.82 2.07
N VAL A 380 15.06 -7.71 2.54
CA VAL A 380 15.45 -8.10 3.91
C VAL A 380 14.97 -7.14 4.99
N TRP A 381 14.73 -5.85 4.69
CA TRP A 381 14.31 -4.89 5.72
C TRP A 381 13.08 -5.33 6.53
N VAL A 382 12.20 -6.16 5.94
CA VAL A 382 10.98 -6.68 6.57
C VAL A 382 11.22 -7.63 7.75
N VAL A 383 12.43 -8.15 7.94
CA VAL A 383 12.72 -9.03 9.10
C VAL A 383 12.57 -8.29 10.42
N ILE A 384 12.76 -6.96 10.45
CA ILE A 384 12.56 -6.13 11.63
C ILE A 384 11.08 -6.01 11.99
N PRO A 385 10.17 -5.51 11.12
CA PRO A 385 8.73 -5.50 11.44
C PRO A 385 8.18 -6.90 11.70
N PHE A 386 8.67 -7.94 11.01
CA PHE A 386 8.30 -9.32 11.32
C PHE A 386 8.65 -9.71 12.76
N ALA A 387 9.90 -9.49 13.20
CA ALA A 387 10.34 -9.82 14.56
C ALA A 387 9.70 -8.92 15.63
N ALA A 388 9.59 -7.62 15.36
CA ALA A 388 9.02 -6.63 16.28
C ALA A 388 7.51 -6.81 16.47
N ALA A 389 6.80 -7.30 15.46
CA ALA A 389 5.36 -7.54 15.55
C ALA A 389 5.01 -8.48 16.70
N GLY A 390 5.73 -9.60 16.86
CA GLY A 390 5.51 -10.52 17.98
C GLY A 390 5.82 -9.93 19.36
N VAL A 391 6.78 -9.00 19.43
CA VAL A 391 7.10 -8.25 20.65
C VAL A 391 5.99 -7.27 21.00
N LEU A 392 5.55 -6.47 20.03
CA LEU A 392 4.50 -5.47 20.23
C LEU A 392 3.16 -6.13 20.56
N ASP A 393 2.85 -7.27 19.94
CA ASP A 393 1.65 -8.06 20.27
C ASP A 393 1.63 -8.46 21.75
N ALA A 394 2.74 -9.00 22.26
CA ALA A 394 2.86 -9.36 23.68
C ALA A 394 2.75 -8.14 24.62
N VAL A 395 3.29 -6.99 24.21
CA VAL A 395 3.20 -5.73 24.96
C VAL A 395 1.75 -5.23 25.01
N PHE A 396 1.05 -5.22 23.88
CA PHE A 396 -0.36 -4.81 23.80
C PHE A 396 -1.27 -5.75 24.59
N THR A 397 -1.04 -7.07 24.53
CA THR A 397 -1.77 -8.03 25.37
C THR A 397 -1.56 -7.74 26.86
N ALA A 398 -0.32 -7.45 27.28
CA ALA A 398 -0.03 -7.15 28.69
C ALA A 398 -0.65 -5.82 29.16
N LEU A 399 -0.59 -4.78 28.33
CA LEU A 399 -1.24 -3.49 28.57
C LEU A 399 -2.75 -3.66 28.81
N GLN A 400 -3.41 -4.47 27.98
CA GLN A 400 -4.86 -4.69 28.06
C GLN A 400 -5.27 -5.61 29.23
N ALA A 401 -4.45 -6.60 29.58
CA ALA A 401 -4.84 -7.63 30.54
C ALA A 401 -4.43 -7.34 31.99
N ALA A 402 -3.38 -6.54 32.22
CA ALA A 402 -2.72 -6.48 33.53
C ALA A 402 -2.30 -5.07 33.98
N ASP A 403 -2.82 -4.01 33.35
CA ASP A 403 -2.44 -2.60 33.61
C ASP A 403 -0.90 -2.40 33.57
N ALA A 404 -0.24 -3.18 32.72
CA ALA A 404 1.21 -3.14 32.52
C ALA A 404 1.60 -1.90 31.73
N GLN A 405 2.86 -1.48 31.80
CA GLN A 405 3.37 -0.37 30.99
C GLN A 405 4.32 -0.88 29.90
N ALA A 406 4.33 -0.19 28.75
CA ALA A 406 5.29 -0.46 27.68
C ALA A 406 6.69 -0.08 28.16
N GLY A 407 7.56 -1.06 28.31
CA GLY A 407 8.95 -0.86 28.71
C GLY A 407 9.77 -0.21 27.60
N PHE A 408 10.97 0.26 27.94
CA PHE A 408 11.88 0.92 27.00
C PHE A 408 12.16 0.08 25.74
N GLY A 409 12.28 -1.25 25.89
CA GLY A 409 12.51 -2.15 24.77
C GLY A 409 11.43 -2.09 23.70
N ALA A 410 10.16 -1.92 24.08
CA ALA A 410 9.03 -1.87 23.15
C ALA A 410 9.07 -0.60 22.29
N TRP A 411 9.39 0.54 22.92
CA TRP A 411 9.59 1.81 22.21
C TRP A 411 10.76 1.73 21.23
N VAL A 412 11.88 1.17 21.66
CA VAL A 412 13.05 0.98 20.79
C VAL A 412 12.74 0.04 19.62
N ALA A 413 11.97 -1.03 19.84
CA ALA A 413 11.52 -1.93 18.78
C ALA A 413 10.63 -1.19 17.76
N GLY A 414 9.70 -0.35 18.22
CA GLY A 414 8.88 0.49 17.35
C GLY A 414 9.71 1.47 16.50
N ILE A 415 10.71 2.11 17.09
CA ILE A 415 11.64 2.99 16.35
C ILE A 415 12.47 2.18 15.34
N ALA A 416 12.93 0.97 15.70
CA ALA A 416 13.66 0.09 14.79
C ALA A 416 12.84 -0.25 13.53
N VAL A 417 11.52 -0.50 13.68
CA VAL A 417 10.61 -0.73 12.56
C VAL A 417 10.55 0.49 11.63
N LEU A 418 10.46 1.70 12.18
CA LEU A 418 10.44 2.94 11.39
C LEU A 418 11.73 3.08 10.56
N PHE A 419 12.90 2.91 11.17
CA PHE A 419 14.18 2.99 10.47
C PHE A 419 14.33 1.89 9.41
N ALA A 420 13.86 0.66 9.68
CA ALA A 420 13.88 -0.43 8.72
C ALA A 420 13.00 -0.13 7.51
N ALA A 421 11.80 0.40 7.72
CA ALA A 421 10.89 0.81 6.65
C ALA A 421 11.52 1.93 5.79
N LEU A 422 12.10 2.94 6.42
CA LEU A 422 12.83 4.01 5.71
C LEU A 422 14.01 3.45 4.91
N ALA A 423 14.77 2.50 5.47
CA ALA A 423 15.86 1.84 4.76
C ALA A 423 15.35 1.09 3.50
N GLY A 424 14.24 0.35 3.62
CA GLY A 424 13.59 -0.34 2.52
C GLY A 424 13.11 0.62 1.43
N VAL A 425 12.47 1.73 1.80
CA VAL A 425 12.00 2.77 0.86
C VAL A 425 13.18 3.40 0.13
N VAL A 426 14.21 3.86 0.84
CA VAL A 426 15.39 4.48 0.22
C VAL A 426 16.13 3.48 -0.68
N ALA A 427 16.23 2.21 -0.28
CA ALA A 427 16.83 1.16 -1.10
C ALA A 427 16.00 0.87 -2.37
N GLY A 428 14.67 0.88 -2.27
CA GLY A 428 13.77 0.77 -3.41
C GLY A 428 13.95 1.92 -4.40
N ILE A 429 14.02 3.16 -3.90
CA ILE A 429 14.28 4.35 -4.73
C ILE A 429 15.65 4.24 -5.41
N ALA A 430 16.69 3.83 -4.67
CA ALA A 430 18.01 3.61 -5.25
C ALA A 430 17.98 2.58 -6.39
N GLY A 431 17.22 1.49 -6.22
CA GLY A 431 17.04 0.46 -7.25
C GLY A 431 16.24 0.94 -8.46
N ALA A 432 15.28 1.85 -8.26
CA ALA A 432 14.53 2.48 -9.34
C ALA A 432 15.39 3.47 -10.14
N VAL A 433 16.17 4.30 -9.46
CA VAL A 433 17.13 5.21 -10.11
C VAL A 433 18.18 4.43 -10.91
N GLU A 434 18.64 3.26 -10.44
CA GLU A 434 19.56 2.38 -11.19
C GLU A 434 18.92 1.78 -12.46
N ARG A 435 17.59 1.76 -12.56
CA ARG A 435 16.84 1.18 -13.68
C ARG A 435 16.28 2.21 -14.67
N ASP A 436 16.32 3.50 -14.37
CA ASP A 436 15.91 4.57 -15.29
C ASP A 436 16.75 4.59 -16.60
N GLU A 437 17.94 3.97 -16.60
CA GLU A 437 18.84 3.88 -17.77
C GLU A 437 18.67 2.59 -18.60
N VAL A 438 17.80 1.67 -18.16
CA VAL A 438 17.62 0.37 -18.82
C VAL A 438 16.32 0.36 -19.61
N ASP A 439 16.42 0.07 -20.91
CA ASP A 439 15.23 -0.18 -21.72
C ASP A 439 14.48 -1.41 -21.20
N LEU A 440 13.20 -1.23 -20.84
CA LEU A 440 12.32 -2.26 -20.28
C LEU A 440 11.25 -2.72 -21.28
N THR A 441 11.29 -2.28 -22.53
CA THR A 441 10.30 -2.64 -23.55
C THR A 441 10.24 -4.15 -23.85
N GLU A 442 11.34 -4.88 -23.64
CA GLU A 442 11.38 -6.35 -23.76
C GLU A 442 11.51 -7.04 -22.39
N ILE A 443 10.38 -7.45 -21.80
CA ILE A 443 10.37 -8.26 -20.57
C ILE A 443 10.43 -9.75 -20.95
N ALA A 444 11.63 -10.32 -20.97
CA ALA A 444 11.82 -11.77 -21.14
C ALA A 444 11.83 -12.50 -19.79
N MET A 445 10.89 -13.43 -19.59
CA MET A 445 10.86 -14.28 -18.38
C MET A 445 11.80 -15.49 -18.49
N HIS A 446 12.70 -15.64 -17.53
CA HIS A 446 13.64 -16.76 -17.48
C HIS A 446 12.98 -18.03 -16.95
N ARG A 447 12.70 -18.99 -17.83
CA ARG A 447 12.04 -20.27 -17.47
C ARG A 447 12.75 -21.05 -16.35
N LEU A 448 14.08 -20.99 -16.31
CA LEU A 448 14.90 -21.65 -15.27
C LEU A 448 14.64 -21.10 -13.85
N VAL A 449 14.19 -19.85 -13.74
CA VAL A 449 13.86 -19.19 -12.48
C VAL A 449 12.35 -19.24 -12.22
N LEU A 450 11.54 -19.16 -13.28
CA LEU A 450 10.08 -19.11 -13.20
C LEU A 450 9.47 -20.30 -12.45
N PHE A 451 9.73 -21.54 -12.89
CA PHE A 451 9.09 -22.71 -12.28
C PHE A 451 9.49 -22.90 -10.81
N PRO A 452 10.78 -22.83 -10.43
CA PRO A 452 11.15 -22.89 -9.02
C PRO A 452 10.59 -21.73 -8.19
N SER A 453 10.49 -20.52 -8.74
CA SER A 453 9.82 -19.38 -8.09
C SER A 453 8.34 -19.68 -7.80
N LEU A 454 7.61 -20.31 -8.72
CA LEU A 454 6.21 -20.70 -8.48
C LEU A 454 6.07 -21.71 -7.35
N VAL A 455 6.99 -22.68 -7.26
CA VAL A 455 7.04 -23.63 -6.13
C VAL A 455 7.37 -22.90 -4.83
N ALA A 456 8.33 -21.98 -4.86
CA ALA A 456 8.69 -21.18 -3.70
C ALA A 456 7.52 -20.31 -3.20
N LEU A 457 6.65 -19.79 -4.08
CA LEU A 457 5.45 -19.05 -3.70
C LEU A 457 4.48 -19.90 -2.88
N LEU A 458 4.20 -21.13 -3.32
CA LEU A 458 3.32 -22.06 -2.59
C LEU A 458 3.91 -22.43 -1.23
N LEU A 459 5.22 -22.71 -1.19
CA LEU A 459 5.92 -23.04 0.07
C LEU A 459 5.99 -21.84 1.01
N ALA A 460 6.19 -20.62 0.50
CA ALA A 460 6.18 -19.39 1.29
C ALA A 460 4.78 -19.15 1.90
N ALA A 461 3.72 -19.31 1.10
CA ALA A 461 2.35 -19.23 1.60
C ALA A 461 2.14 -20.21 2.76
N GLY A 462 2.59 -21.46 2.63
CA GLY A 462 2.56 -22.43 3.73
C GLY A 462 3.40 -22.01 4.95
N ALA A 463 4.61 -21.51 4.75
CA ALA A 463 5.55 -21.13 5.82
C ALA A 463 5.04 -19.98 6.70
N PHE A 464 4.33 -19.02 6.11
CA PHE A 464 3.79 -17.85 6.80
C PHE A 464 2.33 -18.02 7.23
N SER A 465 1.59 -18.97 6.65
CA SER A 465 0.19 -19.24 7.04
C SER A 465 0.08 -20.27 8.17
N PHE A 466 0.97 -21.25 8.22
CA PHE A 466 0.95 -22.31 9.25
C PHE A 466 1.87 -21.98 10.44
N PRO A 467 1.54 -22.48 11.65
CA PRO A 467 2.36 -22.31 12.84
C PRO A 467 3.75 -22.96 12.67
N VAL A 468 4.79 -22.26 13.09
CA VAL A 468 6.16 -22.81 13.20
C VAL A 468 6.34 -23.57 14.52
N VAL A 469 5.65 -23.16 15.58
CA VAL A 469 5.65 -23.81 16.90
C VAL A 469 4.25 -24.26 17.24
N THR A 470 4.09 -25.51 17.68
CA THR A 470 2.82 -26.05 18.20
C THR A 470 3.02 -26.58 19.61
N ALA A 471 2.01 -26.43 20.47
CA ALA A 471 1.98 -27.04 21.81
C ALA A 471 0.52 -27.32 22.23
N PRO A 472 0.26 -28.25 23.18
CA PRO A 472 -1.08 -28.74 23.52
C PRO A 472 -2.12 -27.67 23.93
N ASP A 473 -1.68 -26.51 24.43
CA ASP A 473 -2.55 -25.40 24.86
C ASP A 473 -2.12 -24.04 24.26
N TYR A 474 -1.53 -24.07 23.06
CA TYR A 474 -1.04 -22.86 22.38
C TYR A 474 -1.61 -22.77 20.97
N THR A 475 -2.43 -21.74 20.73
CA THR A 475 -2.81 -21.30 19.39
C THR A 475 -1.82 -20.24 18.93
N ALA A 476 -1.07 -20.54 17.87
CA ALA A 476 -0.13 -19.58 17.33
C ALA A 476 -0.88 -18.54 16.47
N PRO A 477 -0.55 -17.25 16.59
CA PRO A 477 -1.03 -16.23 15.66
C PRO A 477 -0.60 -16.59 14.24
N GLY A 478 -1.55 -16.56 13.32
CA GLY A 478 -1.36 -16.88 11.91
C GLY A 478 -2.13 -15.91 11.01
N VAL A 479 -2.02 -16.10 9.70
CA VAL A 479 -2.76 -15.29 8.72
C VAL A 479 -4.26 -15.61 8.76
N PHE A 480 -4.62 -16.83 9.14
CA PHE A 480 -6.02 -17.31 9.15
C PHE A 480 -6.55 -17.67 10.55
N THR A 481 -5.72 -17.57 11.58
CA THR A 481 -6.04 -17.97 12.96
C THR A 481 -5.51 -16.92 13.92
N ASP A 482 -6.33 -16.45 14.86
CA ASP A 482 -5.98 -15.42 15.85
C ASP A 482 -5.19 -14.24 15.24
N PHE A 483 -5.81 -13.59 14.25
CA PHE A 483 -5.16 -12.52 13.49
C PHE A 483 -4.92 -11.31 14.39
N GLY A 484 -3.65 -10.99 14.63
CA GLY A 484 -3.24 -9.91 15.53
C GLY A 484 -2.06 -9.11 14.99
N THR A 485 -1.34 -8.41 15.87
CA THR A 485 -0.17 -7.60 15.48
C THR A 485 0.91 -8.49 14.87
N THR A 486 1.14 -9.67 15.46
CA THR A 486 2.06 -10.69 14.94
C THR A 486 1.74 -11.10 13.50
N SER A 487 0.45 -11.22 13.17
CA SER A 487 -0.02 -11.62 11.84
C SER A 487 0.31 -10.59 10.76
N TRP A 488 0.26 -9.29 11.08
CA TRP A 488 0.74 -8.25 10.17
C TRP A 488 2.24 -8.39 9.85
N GLY A 489 3.06 -8.72 10.85
CA GLY A 489 4.47 -9.03 10.65
C GLY A 489 4.69 -10.20 9.66
N LEU A 490 3.88 -11.25 9.79
CA LEU A 490 3.88 -12.41 8.87
C LEU A 490 3.46 -12.01 7.45
N VAL A 491 2.40 -11.20 7.30
CA VAL A 491 1.92 -10.72 6.00
C VAL A 491 2.97 -9.87 5.29
N VAL A 492 3.63 -8.95 6.00
CA VAL A 492 4.69 -8.10 5.42
C VAL A 492 5.89 -8.94 4.96
N ALA A 493 6.31 -9.92 5.77
CA ALA A 493 7.38 -10.84 5.38
C ALA A 493 7.01 -11.72 4.18
N LEU A 494 5.80 -12.27 4.16
CA LEU A 494 5.27 -13.05 3.03
C LEU A 494 5.22 -12.19 1.76
N ALA A 495 4.72 -10.97 1.83
CA ALA A 495 4.62 -10.06 0.70
C ALA A 495 5.99 -9.75 0.08
N ALA A 496 7.03 -9.57 0.91
CA ALA A 496 8.40 -9.36 0.41
C ALA A 496 8.97 -10.60 -0.29
N VAL A 497 8.74 -11.79 0.27
CA VAL A 497 9.18 -13.06 -0.34
C VAL A 497 8.44 -13.31 -1.66
N VAL A 498 7.12 -13.08 -1.68
CA VAL A 498 6.29 -13.18 -2.90
C VAL A 498 6.77 -12.19 -3.96
N GLY A 499 6.98 -10.92 -3.58
CA GLY A 499 7.50 -9.88 -4.47
C GLY A 499 8.85 -10.27 -5.07
N ALA A 500 9.78 -10.76 -4.26
CA ALA A 500 11.07 -11.24 -4.72
C ALA A 500 10.94 -12.44 -5.70
N ALA A 501 10.10 -13.43 -5.38
CA ALA A 501 9.90 -14.61 -6.20
C ALA A 501 9.22 -14.30 -7.55
N VAL A 502 8.26 -13.37 -7.57
CA VAL A 502 7.57 -12.91 -8.78
C VAL A 502 8.49 -12.05 -9.65
N LEU A 503 9.30 -11.18 -9.04
CA LEU A 503 10.21 -10.29 -9.78
C LEU A 503 11.46 -11.00 -10.31
N ALA A 504 11.95 -12.05 -9.64
CA ALA A 504 13.20 -12.71 -9.99
C ALA A 504 13.25 -13.26 -11.45
N PRO A 505 12.20 -13.90 -12.01
CA PRO A 505 12.18 -14.36 -13.40
C PRO A 505 12.34 -13.25 -14.43
N MET A 506 11.95 -12.02 -14.07
CA MET A 506 12.03 -10.81 -14.92
C MET A 506 13.34 -10.04 -14.72
N CYS A 507 14.24 -10.52 -13.86
CA CYS A 507 15.50 -9.85 -13.55
C CYS A 507 16.70 -10.52 -14.24
N ARG A 508 17.76 -9.74 -14.48
CA ARG A 508 19.07 -10.27 -14.92
C ARG A 508 19.62 -11.25 -13.87
N ALA A 509 20.32 -12.29 -14.33
CA ALA A 509 20.89 -13.40 -13.54
C ALA A 509 21.41 -13.02 -12.14
N ALA A 510 22.34 -12.06 -12.06
CA ALA A 510 22.95 -11.65 -10.78
C ALA A 510 21.96 -10.94 -9.83
N ARG A 511 21.04 -10.12 -10.37
CA ARG A 511 20.03 -9.41 -9.58
C ARG A 511 18.93 -10.37 -9.11
N ALA A 512 18.51 -11.30 -9.97
CA ALA A 512 17.59 -12.37 -9.63
C ALA A 512 18.13 -13.21 -8.47
N ALA A 513 19.41 -13.63 -8.54
CA ALA A 513 20.06 -14.35 -7.47
C ALA A 513 20.08 -13.57 -6.15
N ALA A 514 20.43 -12.27 -6.18
CA ALA A 514 20.45 -11.43 -4.99
C ALA A 514 19.05 -11.23 -4.36
N LEU A 515 18.01 -11.00 -5.17
CA LEU A 515 16.62 -10.91 -4.69
C LEU A 515 16.18 -12.20 -4.00
N LEU A 516 16.47 -13.35 -4.60
CA LEU A 516 16.14 -14.66 -4.04
C LEU A 516 16.93 -14.95 -2.76
N ILE A 517 18.21 -14.53 -2.68
CA ILE A 517 18.99 -14.60 -1.44
C ILE A 517 18.33 -13.75 -0.34
N GLY A 518 17.84 -12.55 -0.67
CA GLY A 518 17.06 -11.74 0.27
C GLY A 518 15.83 -12.48 0.79
N ALA A 519 15.09 -13.15 -0.08
CA ALA A 519 13.93 -13.96 0.30
C ALA A 519 14.33 -15.16 1.18
N VAL A 520 15.44 -15.85 0.88
CA VAL A 520 16.00 -16.93 1.74
C VAL A 520 16.27 -16.41 3.15
N LEU A 521 16.87 -15.23 3.27
CA LEU A 521 17.20 -14.65 4.57
C LEU A 521 15.95 -14.32 5.39
N VAL A 522 14.88 -13.79 4.77
CA VAL A 522 13.59 -13.55 5.43
C VAL A 522 12.97 -14.85 5.93
N VAL A 523 12.92 -15.87 5.06
CA VAL A 523 12.38 -17.20 5.42
C VAL A 523 13.23 -17.87 6.50
N ALA A 524 14.56 -17.70 6.49
CA ALA A 524 15.44 -18.23 7.52
C ALA A 524 15.13 -17.65 8.91
N VAL A 525 14.84 -16.35 9.00
CA VAL A 525 14.40 -15.73 10.28
C VAL A 525 13.08 -16.34 10.75
N ARG A 526 12.12 -16.63 9.85
CA ARG A 526 10.87 -17.34 10.20
C ARG A 526 11.13 -18.76 10.71
N VAL A 527 12.06 -19.51 10.11
CA VAL A 527 12.43 -20.87 10.55
C VAL A 527 13.12 -20.86 11.92
N LEU A 528 13.88 -19.80 12.25
CA LEU A 528 14.54 -19.64 13.55
C LEU A 528 13.56 -19.44 14.71
N GLU A 529 12.27 -19.19 14.44
CA GLU A 529 11.25 -19.07 15.48
C GLU A 529 11.16 -20.29 16.37
N PHE A 530 11.18 -21.50 15.81
CA PHE A 530 11.10 -22.73 16.60
C PHE A 530 12.27 -22.87 17.59
N PRO A 531 13.55 -22.92 17.17
CA PRO A 531 14.65 -23.11 18.12
C PRO A 531 14.79 -21.97 19.13
N LEU A 532 14.36 -20.75 18.79
CA LEU A 532 14.48 -19.61 19.69
C LEU A 532 13.31 -19.50 20.68
N THR A 533 12.13 -20.02 20.36
CA THR A 533 10.91 -19.84 21.19
C THR A 533 10.31 -21.13 21.73
N ALA A 534 10.74 -22.32 21.28
CA ALA A 534 10.17 -23.60 21.70
C ALA A 534 10.17 -23.81 23.22
N GLU A 535 11.21 -23.36 23.93
CA GLU A 535 11.29 -23.47 25.40
C GLU A 535 10.18 -22.69 26.14
N ARG A 536 9.45 -21.82 25.46
CA ARG A 536 8.30 -21.10 26.02
C ARG A 536 7.16 -22.04 26.41
N PHE A 537 6.99 -23.15 25.68
CA PHE A 537 5.83 -24.03 25.83
C PHE A 537 6.26 -25.46 26.18
N PRO A 538 5.78 -26.01 27.32
CA PRO A 538 5.96 -27.43 27.62
C PRO A 538 5.38 -28.29 26.50
N GLY A 539 6.17 -29.24 25.98
CA GLY A 539 5.74 -30.10 24.87
C GLY A 539 5.75 -29.43 23.50
N ALA A 540 6.48 -28.31 23.32
CA ALA A 540 6.64 -27.67 22.02
C ALA A 540 7.18 -28.64 20.95
N ALA A 541 6.50 -28.67 19.82
CA ALA A 541 6.86 -29.47 18.65
C ALA A 541 6.97 -28.59 17.40
N PRO A 542 7.75 -29.01 16.39
CA PRO A 542 7.85 -28.28 15.12
C PRO A 542 6.53 -28.37 14.36
N GLY A 543 5.94 -27.21 14.08
CA GLY A 543 4.72 -27.10 13.28
C GLY A 543 4.98 -27.21 11.77
N LEU A 544 3.90 -27.30 10.98
CA LEU A 544 3.98 -27.38 9.51
C LEU A 544 4.71 -26.17 8.89
N GLY A 545 4.56 -24.98 9.48
CA GLY A 545 5.21 -23.76 9.01
C GLY A 545 6.73 -23.87 9.00
N LEU A 546 7.33 -24.62 9.94
CA LEU A 546 8.78 -24.85 9.98
C LEU A 546 9.25 -25.63 8.74
N TRP A 547 8.54 -26.71 8.42
CA TRP A 547 8.89 -27.59 7.30
C TRP A 547 8.68 -26.92 5.95
N PHE A 548 7.56 -26.19 5.79
CA PHE A 548 7.33 -25.36 4.61
C PHE A 548 8.39 -24.27 4.48
N GLY A 549 8.77 -23.61 5.58
CA GLY A 549 9.84 -22.60 5.59
C GLY A 549 11.20 -23.17 5.19
N ALA A 550 11.59 -24.32 5.75
CA ALA A 550 12.84 -24.98 5.41
C ALA A 550 12.88 -25.41 3.93
N ALA A 551 11.79 -26.01 3.43
CA ALA A 551 11.67 -26.37 2.01
C ALA A 551 11.71 -25.13 1.10
N CYS A 552 11.01 -24.06 1.48
CA CYS A 552 11.00 -22.78 0.75
C CYS A 552 12.42 -22.20 0.66
N ALA A 553 13.15 -22.15 1.77
CA ALA A 553 14.52 -21.64 1.82
C ALA A 553 15.45 -22.46 0.90
N VAL A 554 15.32 -23.80 0.88
CA VAL A 554 16.10 -24.66 -0.01
C VAL A 554 15.77 -24.39 -1.48
N VAL A 555 14.49 -24.31 -1.85
CA VAL A 555 14.06 -24.03 -3.23
C VAL A 555 14.57 -22.65 -3.68
N LEU A 556 14.38 -21.62 -2.86
CA LEU A 556 14.85 -20.26 -3.18
C LEU A 556 16.38 -20.22 -3.33
N LEU A 557 17.13 -20.92 -2.47
CA LEU A 557 18.59 -20.97 -2.54
C LEU A 557 19.09 -21.69 -3.80
N VAL A 558 18.50 -22.85 -4.13
CA VAL A 558 18.82 -23.58 -5.36
C VAL A 558 18.49 -22.73 -6.59
N THR A 559 17.38 -22.00 -6.57
CA THR A 559 16.96 -21.10 -7.64
C THR A 559 17.92 -19.92 -7.78
N ALA A 560 18.38 -19.34 -6.67
CA ALA A 560 19.37 -18.27 -6.67
C ALA A 560 20.71 -18.74 -7.27
N LEU A 561 21.16 -19.94 -6.90
CA LEU A 561 22.38 -20.55 -7.45
C LEU A 561 22.24 -20.86 -8.95
N ALA A 562 21.07 -21.34 -9.39
CA ALA A 562 20.79 -21.58 -10.80
C ALA A 562 20.78 -20.27 -11.59
N ALA A 563 20.14 -19.22 -11.07
CA ALA A 563 20.13 -17.89 -11.67
C ALA A 563 21.55 -17.32 -11.80
N ALA A 564 22.40 -17.48 -10.79
CA ALA A 564 23.78 -16.99 -10.82
C ALA A 564 24.68 -17.70 -11.86
N ARG A 565 24.31 -18.89 -12.32
CA ARG A 565 25.09 -19.71 -13.27
C ARG A 565 24.73 -19.49 -14.74
N VAL A 566 23.70 -18.70 -15.04
CA VAL A 566 23.31 -18.42 -16.44
C VAL A 566 24.45 -17.60 -17.10
N PRO A 567 25.09 -18.10 -18.18
CA PRO A 567 26.21 -17.42 -18.83
C PRO A 567 25.83 -16.03 -19.36
N ARG A 568 26.74 -15.07 -19.22
CA ARG A 568 26.55 -13.67 -19.66
C ARG A 568 26.29 -13.53 -21.17
N ASP A 569 26.67 -14.52 -21.97
CA ASP A 569 26.69 -14.45 -23.44
C ASP A 569 25.35 -14.78 -24.13
N ARG A 570 24.25 -14.88 -23.37
CA ARG A 570 22.88 -15.03 -23.90
C ARG A 570 21.98 -13.83 -23.62
N HIS A 571 22.57 -12.66 -23.41
CA HIS A 571 21.87 -11.39 -23.21
C HIS A 571 22.20 -10.38 -24.28
#